data_AF-A0A3M1KV34-F1
#
_entry.id   AF-A0A3M1KV34-F1
#
_cell.length_a   1.000
_cell.length_b   1.000
_cell.length_c   1.000
_cell.angle_alpha   90.00
_cell.angle_beta   90.00
_cell.angle_gamma   90.00
#
_symmetry.space_group_name_H-M   'P 1'
#
loop_
_entity.id
_entity.type
_entity.pdbx_description
1 polymer ?
#
loop_
_entity_poly.entity_id
_entity_poly.type
_entity_poly.pdbx_seq_one_letter_code
_entity_poly.pdbx_strand_id
1 'polypeptide(L)'
;QKLLLKTDNSRLWEDPHHPFFEDFCALSADGAQWVVDRGIHLVGIDYLSIQRFHDSPQTHVILLENEVVILETLDLRAVRAGDYELWCLPLKVVGVEGIPARAVLREIPDEAGS
;
A
#
# COMPACT_ATOMS: atom_id res chain seq x y z
N GLN A 1 5.16 2.94 12.25
CA GLN A 1 5.24 1.61 11.62
C GLN A 1 4.75 1.71 10.19
N LYS A 2 5.07 0.75 9.30
CA LYS A 2 4.59 0.72 7.90
C LYS A 2 3.85 -0.61 7.67
N LEU A 3 2.78 -0.60 6.88
CA LEU A 3 1.95 -1.78 6.58
C LEU A 3 1.76 -1.93 5.08
N LEU A 4 2.04 -3.10 4.53
CA LEU A 4 1.74 -3.43 3.12
C LEU A 4 0.68 -4.52 3.07
N LEU A 5 -0.34 -4.31 2.26
CA LEU A 5 -1.48 -5.20 2.11
C LEU A 5 -1.32 -5.99 0.81
N LYS A 6 -1.03 -7.29 0.95
CA LYS A 6 -1.15 -8.25 -0.14
C LYS A 6 -2.57 -8.80 -0.16
N THR A 7 -3.25 -8.65 -1.28
CA THR A 7 -4.63 -9.07 -1.49
C THR A 7 -4.71 -10.06 -2.64
N ASP A 8 -5.93 -10.49 -2.98
CA ASP A 8 -6.15 -11.30 -4.19
C ASP A 8 -5.88 -10.51 -5.49
N ASN A 9 -5.80 -9.17 -5.42
CA ASN A 9 -5.44 -8.31 -6.56
C ASN A 9 -4.05 -8.65 -7.12
N SER A 10 -3.13 -9.18 -6.30
CA SER A 10 -1.81 -9.63 -6.74
C SER A 10 -1.87 -10.52 -7.99
N ARG A 11 -2.91 -11.34 -8.15
CA ARG A 11 -3.07 -12.22 -9.33
C ARG A 11 -3.27 -11.45 -10.62
N LEU A 12 -3.87 -10.26 -10.56
CA LEU A 12 -4.12 -9.43 -11.74
C LEU A 12 -2.81 -9.03 -12.41
N TRP A 13 -1.73 -8.83 -11.63
CA TRP A 13 -0.41 -8.49 -12.17
C TRP A 13 0.26 -9.60 -12.99
N GLU A 14 -0.27 -10.83 -13.01
CA GLU A 14 0.16 -11.88 -13.96
C GLU A 14 0.08 -11.41 -15.41
N ASP A 15 -0.92 -10.59 -15.75
CA ASP A 15 -0.97 -9.81 -16.98
C ASP A 15 -0.94 -8.31 -16.66
N PRO A 16 0.22 -7.63 -16.74
CA PRO A 16 0.31 -6.20 -16.44
C PRO A 16 -0.49 -5.31 -17.41
N HIS A 17 -1.04 -5.87 -18.49
CA HIS A 17 -1.91 -5.19 -19.45
C HIS A 17 -3.40 -5.52 -19.24
N HIS A 18 -3.75 -6.17 -18.13
CA HIS A 18 -5.13 -6.47 -17.78
C HIS A 18 -6.00 -5.17 -17.81
N PRO A 19 -7.30 -5.27 -18.15
CA PRO A 19 -8.19 -4.12 -18.07
C PRO A 19 -8.33 -3.63 -16.62
N PHE A 20 -8.68 -2.37 -16.43
CA PHE A 20 -9.03 -1.89 -15.09
C PHE A 20 -10.25 -2.67 -14.55
N PHE A 21 -10.10 -3.26 -13.37
CA PHE A 21 -11.20 -3.88 -12.65
C PHE A 21 -11.72 -2.89 -11.61
N GLU A 22 -13.03 -2.79 -11.44
CA GLU A 22 -13.68 -1.88 -10.49
C GLU A 22 -14.00 -2.57 -9.15
N ASP A 23 -14.03 -3.90 -9.14
CA ASP A 23 -14.39 -4.77 -8.01
C ASP A 23 -13.18 -5.33 -7.25
N PHE A 24 -12.03 -4.65 -7.36
CA PHE A 24 -10.80 -5.01 -6.67
C PHE A 24 -10.92 -4.94 -5.13
N CYS A 25 -10.08 -5.70 -4.44
CA CYS A 25 -9.96 -5.64 -3.00
C CYS A 25 -9.33 -4.31 -2.57
N ALA A 26 -9.89 -3.64 -1.57
CA ALA A 26 -9.40 -2.34 -1.10
C ALA A 26 -9.60 -2.16 0.41
N LEU A 27 -8.97 -1.14 0.99
CA LEU A 27 -9.15 -0.77 2.38
C LEU A 27 -10.45 0.02 2.56
N SER A 28 -11.26 -0.39 3.53
CA SER A 28 -12.47 0.33 3.94
C SER A 28 -12.14 1.53 4.84
N ALA A 29 -13.08 2.46 5.01
CA ALA A 29 -12.89 3.66 5.83
C ALA A 29 -12.62 3.34 7.31
N ASP A 30 -13.28 2.33 7.87
CA ASP A 30 -13.00 1.83 9.23
C ASP A 30 -11.62 1.16 9.32
N GLY A 31 -11.17 0.49 8.25
CA GLY A 31 -9.80 -0.01 8.12
C GLY A 31 -8.77 1.11 8.07
N ALA A 32 -9.06 2.21 7.38
CA ALA A 32 -8.21 3.40 7.40
C ALA A 32 -8.12 4.02 8.79
N GLN A 33 -9.24 4.14 9.51
CA GLN A 33 -9.23 4.64 10.90
C GLN A 33 -8.39 3.72 11.80
N TRP A 34 -8.53 2.41 11.65
CA TRP A 34 -7.73 1.43 12.40
C TRP A 34 -6.22 1.58 12.16
N VAL A 35 -5.80 1.96 10.95
CA VAL A 35 -4.41 2.24 10.59
C VAL A 35 -3.91 3.50 11.33
N VAL A 36 -4.70 4.57 11.31
CA VAL A 36 -4.41 5.82 12.02
C VAL A 36 -4.28 5.59 13.52
N ASP A 37 -5.25 4.90 14.12
CA ASP A 37 -5.30 4.62 15.56
C ASP A 37 -4.08 3.84 16.07
N ARG A 38 -3.37 3.14 15.17
CA ARG A 38 -2.14 2.38 15.46
C ARG A 38 -0.85 3.16 15.25
N GLY A 39 -0.92 4.42 14.81
CA GLY A 39 0.27 5.21 14.49
C GLY A 39 1.07 4.62 13.32
N ILE A 40 0.40 3.95 12.39
CA ILE A 40 1.00 3.51 11.13
C ILE A 40 1.07 4.74 10.22
N HIS A 41 2.26 5.08 9.74
CA HIS A 41 2.50 6.30 8.94
C HIS A 41 2.62 6.03 7.44
N LEU A 42 2.58 4.75 7.03
CA LEU A 42 2.52 4.36 5.63
C LEU A 42 1.67 3.10 5.50
N VAL A 43 0.69 3.13 4.60
CA VAL A 43 -0.05 1.95 4.16
C VAL A 43 0.12 1.78 2.65
N GLY A 44 0.42 0.57 2.21
CA GLY A 44 0.49 0.26 0.78
C GLY A 44 -0.41 -0.91 0.40
N ILE A 45 -0.80 -0.96 -0.88
CA ILE A 45 -1.66 -2.00 -1.44
C ILE A 45 -1.16 -2.45 -2.80
N ASP A 46 -1.44 -3.71 -3.13
CA ASP A 46 -1.09 -4.34 -4.37
C ASP A 46 -2.11 -4.12 -5.50
N TYR A 47 -2.67 -2.91 -5.61
CA TYR A 47 -3.51 -2.52 -6.74
C TYR A 47 -3.48 -1.02 -7.04
N LEU A 48 -4.18 -0.63 -8.10
CA LEU A 48 -4.26 0.73 -8.63
C LEU A 48 -4.94 1.73 -7.69
N SER A 49 -5.62 1.28 -6.62
CA SER A 49 -6.08 2.16 -5.55
C SER A 49 -6.18 1.46 -4.19
N ILE A 50 -6.00 2.22 -3.10
CA ILE A 50 -6.24 1.79 -1.71
C ILE A 50 -7.73 1.79 -1.34
N GLN A 51 -8.59 2.40 -2.15
CA GLN A 51 -10.02 2.56 -1.88
C GLN A 51 -10.86 1.86 -2.94
N ARG A 52 -12.03 1.33 -2.55
CA ARG A 52 -12.99 0.76 -3.52
C ARG A 52 -13.46 1.79 -4.52
N PHE A 53 -13.63 1.37 -5.76
CA PHE A 53 -13.96 2.27 -6.87
C PHE A 53 -15.28 3.02 -6.69
N HIS A 54 -16.30 2.36 -6.12
CA HIS A 54 -17.63 2.94 -5.95
C HIS A 54 -17.87 3.57 -4.57
N ASP A 55 -16.90 3.52 -3.66
CA ASP A 55 -17.04 4.10 -2.32
C ASP A 55 -16.70 5.61 -2.34
N SER A 56 -17.23 6.34 -1.36
CA SER A 56 -16.83 7.73 -1.09
C SER A 56 -15.31 7.86 -0.84
N PRO A 57 -14.69 9.04 -1.04
CA PRO A 57 -13.25 9.24 -0.86
C PRO A 57 -12.73 9.11 0.59
N GLN A 58 -13.56 8.63 1.52
CA GLN A 58 -13.29 8.63 2.95
C GLN A 58 -12.03 7.85 3.33
N THR A 59 -11.73 6.73 2.66
CA THR A 59 -10.48 5.98 2.91
C THR A 59 -9.25 6.86 2.66
N HIS A 60 -9.19 7.55 1.52
CA HIS A 60 -8.09 8.48 1.23
C HIS A 60 -8.08 9.67 2.19
N VAL A 61 -9.23 10.28 2.45
CA VAL A 61 -9.35 11.45 3.33
C VAL A 61 -8.83 11.13 4.73
N ILE A 62 -9.29 10.03 5.35
CA ILE A 62 -8.86 9.62 6.70
C ILE A 62 -7.35 9.42 6.74
N LEU A 63 -6.76 8.72 5.75
CA LEU A 63 -5.32 8.47 5.72
C LEU A 63 -4.52 9.76 5.53
N LEU A 64 -4.88 10.59 4.55
CA LEU A 64 -4.12 11.78 4.19
C LEU A 64 -4.25 12.91 5.21
N GLU A 65 -5.43 13.11 5.82
CA GLU A 65 -5.62 14.09 6.91
C GLU A 65 -4.78 13.75 8.16
N ASN A 66 -4.43 12.48 8.33
CA ASN A 66 -3.59 12.00 9.42
C ASN A 66 -2.13 11.74 8.99
N GLU A 67 -1.70 12.34 7.89
CA GLU A 67 -0.32 12.28 7.37
C GLU A 67 0.17 10.85 7.07
N VAL A 68 -0.74 9.90 6.84
CA VAL A 68 -0.39 8.54 6.42
C VAL A 68 -0.07 8.52 4.94
N VAL A 69 1.14 8.09 4.59
CA VAL A 69 1.57 7.93 3.20
C VAL A 69 0.83 6.74 2.57
N ILE A 70 0.23 6.94 1.41
CA ILE A 70 -0.41 5.91 0.61
C ILE A 70 0.56 5.43 -0.47
N LEU A 71 0.78 4.11 -0.55
CA LEU A 71 1.64 3.47 -1.55
C LEU A 71 0.87 2.44 -2.38
N GLU A 72 0.41 2.86 -3.56
CA GLU A 72 -0.38 2.02 -4.46
C GLU A 72 0.50 1.33 -5.51
N THR A 73 -0.09 0.41 -6.27
CA THR A 73 0.53 -0.29 -7.41
C THR A 73 1.70 -1.22 -7.06
N LEU A 74 1.70 -1.77 -5.84
CA LEU A 74 2.74 -2.70 -5.43
C LEU A 74 2.60 -4.06 -6.11
N ASP A 75 3.73 -4.62 -6.56
CA ASP A 75 3.81 -6.03 -6.93
C ASP A 75 4.26 -6.86 -5.72
N LEU A 76 3.30 -7.50 -5.06
CA LEU A 76 3.56 -8.34 -3.89
C LEU A 76 3.46 -9.85 -4.20
N ARG A 77 3.36 -10.26 -5.48
CA ARG A 77 3.12 -11.66 -5.87
C ARG A 77 4.14 -12.63 -5.29
N ALA A 78 5.42 -12.30 -5.39
CA ALA A 78 6.53 -13.12 -4.90
C ALA A 78 6.86 -12.90 -3.40
N VAL A 79 6.13 -12.01 -2.72
CA VAL A 79 6.40 -11.65 -1.32
C VAL A 79 5.62 -12.55 -0.37
N ARG A 80 6.29 -13.12 0.63
CA ARG A 80 5.64 -13.86 1.74
C ARG A 80 5.25 -12.88 2.83
N ALA A 81 4.22 -13.22 3.61
CA ALA A 81 3.86 -12.40 4.77
C ALA A 81 4.98 -12.45 5.83
N GLY A 82 5.31 -11.32 6.43
CA GLY A 82 6.35 -11.18 7.43
C GLY A 82 6.85 -9.74 7.55
N ASP A 83 7.88 -9.54 8.35
CA ASP A 83 8.51 -8.24 8.55
C ASP A 83 9.65 -8.02 7.55
N TYR A 84 9.69 -6.82 6.99
CA TYR A 84 10.66 -6.40 5.99
C TYR A 84 11.11 -4.97 6.25
N GLU A 85 12.31 -4.63 5.79
CA GLU A 85 12.69 -3.24 5.63
C GLU A 85 12.17 -2.72 4.27
N LEU A 86 11.28 -1.72 4.31
CA LEU A 86 10.78 -1.06 3.10
C LEU A 86 11.59 0.18 2.77
N TRP A 87 12.20 0.18 1.58
CA TRP A 87 12.76 1.36 0.95
C TRP A 87 11.83 1.82 -0.17
N CYS A 88 11.28 3.02 -0.05
CA CYS A 88 10.38 3.62 -1.02
C CYS A 88 10.84 5.06 -1.26
N LEU A 89 11.55 5.28 -2.36
CA LEU A 89 12.25 6.53 -2.64
C LEU A 89 11.52 7.30 -3.75
N PRO A 90 10.63 8.24 -3.43
CA PRO A 90 9.99 9.09 -4.42
C PRO A 90 10.98 10.09 -5.01
N LEU A 91 10.75 10.50 -6.26
CA LEU A 91 11.50 11.60 -6.85
C LEU A 91 11.20 12.91 -6.11
N LYS A 92 12.23 13.75 -5.91
CA LYS A 92 12.10 15.04 -5.22
C LYS A 92 11.55 16.10 -6.17
N VAL A 93 10.23 16.08 -6.38
CA VAL A 93 9.50 17.04 -7.21
C VAL A 93 8.56 17.86 -6.34
N VAL A 94 8.54 19.18 -6.55
CA VAL A 94 7.70 20.11 -5.77
C VAL A 94 6.37 20.34 -6.49
N GLY A 95 5.28 20.46 -5.73
CA GLY A 95 3.96 20.83 -6.25
C GLY A 95 3.16 19.68 -6.84
N VAL A 96 3.46 18.43 -6.45
CA VAL A 96 2.73 17.23 -6.87
C VAL A 96 2.11 16.53 -5.66
N GLU A 97 0.92 15.95 -5.85
CA GLU A 97 0.18 15.21 -4.80
C GLU A 97 0.64 13.75 -4.67
N GLY A 98 1.28 13.22 -5.71
CA GLY A 98 1.85 11.89 -5.76
C GLY A 98 2.91 11.78 -6.85
N ILE A 99 3.84 10.85 -6.69
CA ILE A 99 4.90 10.62 -7.66
C ILE A 99 5.33 9.15 -7.66
N PRO A 100 5.71 8.58 -8.82
CA PRO A 100 6.25 7.23 -8.84
C PRO A 100 7.48 7.10 -7.94
N ALA A 101 7.58 5.94 -7.30
CA ALA A 101 8.71 5.58 -6.46
C ALA A 101 9.17 4.17 -6.81
N ARG A 102 10.46 3.90 -6.63
CA ARG A 102 10.95 2.52 -6.58
C ARG A 102 10.80 2.01 -5.16
N ALA A 103 9.81 1.14 -4.94
CA ALA A 103 9.62 0.42 -3.70
C ALA A 103 10.36 -0.92 -3.75
N VAL A 104 11.20 -1.20 -2.77
CA VAL A 104 11.90 -2.48 -2.60
C VAL A 104 11.83 -2.93 -1.16
N LEU A 105 11.67 -4.25 -0.97
CA LEU A 105 11.69 -4.91 0.33
C LEU A 105 13.04 -5.59 0.51
N ARG A 106 13.64 -5.43 1.70
CA ARG A 106 14.78 -6.24 2.16
C ARG A 106 14.31 -7.13 3.30
N GLU A 107 14.63 -8.41 3.22
CA GLU A 107 14.44 -9.32 4.35
C GLU A 107 15.23 -8.81 5.56
N ILE A 108 14.58 -8.86 6.72
CA ILE A 108 15.25 -8.65 8.00
C ILE A 108 15.74 -10.03 8.43
N PRO A 109 17.04 -10.21 8.77
CA PRO A 109 17.51 -11.47 9.30
C PRO A 109 16.69 -11.85 10.53
N ASP A 110 16.26 -13.11 10.61
CA ASP A 110 15.78 -13.65 11.89
C ASP A 110 16.90 -13.45 12.90
N GLU A 111 16.65 -12.72 13.99
CA GLU A 111 17.57 -12.77 15.11
C GLU A 111 17.64 -14.23 15.56
N ALA A 112 18.80 -14.85 15.36
CA ALA A 112 19.03 -16.22 15.75
C ALA A 112 18.73 -16.36 17.25
N GLY A 113 17.57 -16.96 17.55
CA GLY A 113 17.08 -17.44 18.84
C GLY A 113 17.71 -16.82 20.09
N SER A 114 16.94 -15.98 20.78
CA SER A 114 16.96 -15.95 22.25
C SER A 114 16.53 -17.32 22.82
#